data_AF-A0A6G0A404-F1
#
_entry.id   AF-A0A6G0A404-F1
#
_cell.length_a   1.000
_cell.length_b   1.000
_cell.length_c   1.000
_cell.angle_alpha   90.00
_cell.angle_beta   90.00
_cell.angle_gamma   90.00
#
_symmetry.space_group_name_H-M   'P 1'
#
loop_
_entity.id
_entity.type
_entity.pdbx_description
1 polymer ?
#
loop_
_entity_poly.entity_id
_entity_poly.type
_entity_poly.pdbx_seq_one_letter_code
_entity_poly.pdbx_strand_id
1 'polypeptide(L)' 'MTIPADALRAAGLEVGERLVAHAEGPGRVVFEREVDVLAELAGVLTGVYETDELSGLRDEWG' A
#
# COMPACT_ATOMS: atom_id res chain seq x y z
N MET A 1 -16.67 -4.62 18.01
CA MET A 1 -15.59 -3.94 18.77
C MET A 1 -15.67 -2.47 18.42
N THR A 2 -15.51 -1.59 19.41
CA THR A 2 -15.41 -0.14 19.19
C THR A 2 -14.00 0.31 19.54
N ILE A 3 -13.49 1.31 18.84
CA ILE A 3 -12.22 1.96 19.15
C ILE A 3 -12.54 3.40 19.58
N PRO A 4 -12.01 3.88 20.71
CA PRO A 4 -12.17 5.27 21.12
C PRO A 4 -11.68 6.25 20.05
N ALA A 5 -12.45 7.31 19.81
CA ALA A 5 -12.17 8.27 18.73
C ALA A 5 -10.91 9.12 19.00
N ASP A 6 -10.59 9.36 20.26
CA ASP A 6 -9.34 10.00 20.68
C ASP A 6 -8.12 9.12 20.40
N ALA A 7 -8.21 7.81 20.61
CA ALA A 7 -7.15 6.87 20.24
C ALA A 7 -6.89 6.87 18.73
N LEU A 8 -7.94 6.89 17.89
CA LEU A 8 -7.79 7.00 16.43
C LEU A 8 -7.11 8.31 16.04
N ARG A 9 -7.54 9.45 16.59
CA ARG A 9 -6.92 10.76 16.31
C ARG A 9 -5.47 10.84 16.77
N ALA A 10 -5.14 10.26 17.92
CA ALA A 10 -3.78 10.21 18.43
C ALA A 10 -2.86 9.35 17.54
N ALA A 11 -3.41 8.31 16.90
CA ALA A 11 -2.73 7.53 15.88
C ALA A 11 -2.69 8.22 14.49
N GLY A 12 -3.31 9.40 14.36
CA GLY A 12 -3.44 10.14 13.11
C GLY A 12 -4.40 9.50 12.09
N LEU A 13 -5.20 8.52 12.50
CA LEU A 13 -6.11 7.79 11.62
C LEU A 13 -7.44 8.54 11.43
N GLU A 14 -7.98 8.49 10.22
CA GLU A 14 -9.25 9.10 9.85
C GLU A 14 -10.32 8.05 9.50
N VAL A 15 -11.58 8.41 9.71
CA VAL A 15 -12.70 7.53 9.38
C VAL A 15 -12.79 7.36 7.87
N GLY A 16 -12.84 6.12 7.41
CA GLY A 16 -12.87 5.77 5.99
C GLY A 16 -11.52 5.38 5.41
N GLU A 17 -10.43 5.56 6.15
CA GLU A 17 -9.12 5.00 5.78
C GLU A 17 -9.15 3.46 5.81
N ARG A 18 -8.36 2.86 4.92
CA ARG A 18 -8.16 1.42 4.89
C ARG A 18 -6.87 1.07 5.63
N LEU A 19 -6.95 0.07 6.49
CA LEU A 19 -5.88 -0.31 7.41
C LEU A 19 -5.62 -1.82 7.33
N VAL A 20 -4.39 -2.20 7.59
CA VAL A 20 -3.98 -3.60 7.82
C VAL A 20 -3.86 -3.80 9.32
N ALA A 21 -4.44 -4.90 9.82
CA ALA A 21 -4.37 -5.27 11.23
C ALA A 21 -3.38 -6.41 11.45
N HIS A 22 -2.41 -6.20 12.33
CA HIS A 22 -1.42 -7.20 12.72
C HIS A 22 -1.62 -7.61 14.17
N ALA A 23 -1.61 -8.91 14.44
CA ALA A 23 -1.57 -9.42 15.81
C ALA A 23 -0.10 -9.44 16.28
N GLU A 24 0.20 -8.70 17.34
CA GLU A 24 1.53 -8.67 17.96
C GLU A 24 1.51 -9.41 19.31
N GLY A 25 1.17 -10.69 19.25
CA GLY A 25 1.03 -11.54 20.43
C GLY A 25 -0.33 -11.39 21.15
N PRO A 26 -0.49 -12.04 22.31
CA PRO A 26 -1.77 -12.12 23.00
C PRO A 26 -2.31 -10.74 23.41
N GLY A 27 -3.51 -10.40 22.91
CA GLY A 27 -4.22 -9.17 23.30
C GLY A 27 -3.68 -7.88 22.67
N ARG A 28 -2.73 -7.95 21.73
CA ARG A 28 -2.16 -6.78 21.05
C ARG A 28 -2.46 -6.83 19.56
N VAL A 29 -3.11 -5.77 19.06
CA VAL A 29 -3.34 -5.54 17.63
C VAL A 29 -2.74 -4.19 17.26
N VAL A 30 -1.95 -4.17 16.19
CA VAL A 30 -1.40 -2.95 15.59
C VAL A 30 -2.14 -2.70 14.28
N PHE A 31 -2.52 -1.46 14.03
CA PHE A 31 -3.10 -1.03 12.76
C PHE A 31 -2.09 -0.18 12.01
N GLU A 32 -1.82 -0.55 10.76
CA GLU A 32 -0.98 0.19 9.83
C GLU A 32 -1.84 0.67 8.65
N ARG A 33 -1.51 1.82 8.06
CA ARG A 33 -2.23 2.25 6.85
C ARG A 33 -1.95 1.28 5.73
N GLU A 34 -2.99 0.93 4.98
CA GLU A 34 -2.79 0.24 3.72
C GLU A 34 -2.08 1.22 2.78
N VAL A 35 -0.80 0.97 2.52
CA VAL A 35 -0.08 1.62 1.44
C VAL A 35 -0.34 0.77 0.20
N ASP A 36 -1.01 1.35 -0.79
CA ASP A 36 -1.07 0.75 -2.12
C ASP A 36 0.30 0.95 -2.79
N VAL A 37 1.23 0.05 -2.46
CA VAL A 37 2.60 0.05 -3.00
C VAL A 37 2.59 -0.01 -4.52
N LEU A 38 1.56 -0.63 -5.13
CA LEU A 38 1.41 -0.65 -6.58
C LEU A 38 1.02 0.72 -7.12
N ALA A 39 0.13 1.46 -6.46
CA ALA A 39 -0.16 2.84 -6.83
C ALA A 39 1.03 3.79 -6.61
N GLU A 40 1.83 3.57 -5.56
CA GLU A 40 3.02 4.37 -5.27
C GLU A 40 4.16 4.14 -6.28
N LEU A 41 4.33 2.89 -6.73
CA LEU A 41 5.39 2.52 -7.67
C LEU A 41 4.95 2.51 -9.13
N ALA A 42 3.64 2.52 -9.40
CA ALA A 42 3.09 2.58 -10.75
C ALA A 42 3.55 3.86 -11.44
N GLY A 43 4.31 3.69 -12.52
CA GLY A 43 4.81 4.79 -13.32
C GLY A 43 6.10 5.44 -12.83
N VAL A 44 6.69 4.98 -11.73
CA VAL A 44 8.03 5.44 -11.28
C VAL A 44 9.11 5.14 -12.34
N LEU A 45 8.91 4.09 -13.14
CA LEU A 45 9.80 3.73 -14.25
C LEU A 45 9.28 4.21 -15.62
N THR A 46 8.23 5.04 -15.66
CA THR A 46 7.78 5.63 -16.93
C THR A 46 8.86 6.55 -17.49
N GLY A 47 9.32 6.27 -18.71
CA GLY A 47 10.41 7.00 -19.37
C GLY A 47 11.82 6.46 -19.11
N VAL A 48 11.97 5.37 -18.34
CA VAL A 48 13.26 4.66 -18.19
C VAL A 48 13.56 3.78 -19.41
N TYR A 49 12.52 3.28 -20.05
CA TYR A 49 12.62 2.48 -21.26
C TYR A 49 12.41 3.35 -22.48
N GLU A 50 13.15 3.05 -23.55
CA GLU A 50 12.93 3.67 -24.85
C GLU A 50 11.55 3.29 -25.38
N THR A 51 11.05 4.10 -26.32
CA THR A 51 9.76 3.83 -26.95
C THR A 51 9.78 2.42 -27.57
N ASP A 52 8.75 1.62 -27.26
CA ASP A 52 8.55 0.24 -27.72
C ASP A 52 9.53 -0.83 -27.22
N GLU A 53 10.52 -0.50 -26.38
CA GLU A 53 11.52 -1.45 -25.85
C GLU A 53 10.87 -2.59 -25.03
N LEU A 54 9.89 -2.24 -24.20
CA LEU A 54 9.15 -3.21 -23.38
C LEU A 54 8.25 -4.13 -24.21
N SER A 55 7.78 -3.67 -25.38
CA SER A 55 7.02 -4.50 -26.31
C SER A 55 7.93 -5.52 -26.97
N GLY A 56 9.13 -5.10 -27.40
CA GLY A 56 10.15 -5.99 -27.96
C GLY A 56 10.56 -7.10 -26.99
N LEU A 57 10.87 -6.76 -25.74
CA LEU A 57 11.20 -7.76 -24.71
C LEU A 57 10.07 -8.76 -24.42
N ARG A 58 8.81 -8.32 -24.55
CA ARG A 58 7.65 -9.20 -24.34
C ARG A 58 7.51 -10.22 -25.46
N ASP A 59 7.81 -9.82 -26.69
CA ASP A 59 7.75 -10.68 -27.86
C ASP A 59 8.90 -11.71 -27.89
N GLU A 60 10.02 -11.45 -27.19
CA GLU A 60 11.14 -12.41 -27.05
C GLU A 60 10.83 -13.60 -26.15
N TRP A 61 9.88 -13.46 -25.21
CA TRP A 61 9.55 -14.48 -24.20
C TRP A 61 8.21 -15.18 -24.47
N GLY A 62 7.54 -14.84 -25.58
CA GLY A 62 6.31 -15.48 -26.08
C GLY A 62 6.57 -16.48 -27.19
#